data_AF-F9PAK8-F1
#
_entry.id   AF-F9PAK8-F1
#
_cell.length_a   1.000
_cell.length_b   1.000
_cell.length_c   1.000
_cell.angle_alpha   90.00
_cell.angle_beta   90.00
_cell.angle_gamma   90.00
#
_symmetry.space_group_name_H-M   'P 1'
#
loop_
_entity.id
_entity.type
_entity.pdbx_description
1 polymer ?
#
loop_
_entity_poly.entity_id
_entity_poly.type
_entity_poly.pdbx_seq_one_letter_code
_entity_poly.pdbx_strand_id
1 'polypeptide(L)'
;MGWTREPAISSVLINQVKAKISSSFLTQTQEEVLRLEKALLVGEKEIVKQSLEKVSCLLLQLSPAIYNEKLRALKRSSQGLDCMAKSSGAGGGDCGIALSFDSKASQILVERWQAAGIEVLYKERWDR
;
A
#
# COMPACT_ATOMS: atom_id res chain seq x y z
N MET A 1 1.55 6.34 7.78
CA MET A 1 2.65 6.44 6.79
C MET A 1 3.90 5.82 7.39
N GLY A 2 4.50 4.85 6.71
CA GLY A 2 5.76 4.21 7.12
C GLY A 2 6.83 4.45 6.07
N TRP A 3 7.97 5.04 6.44
CA TRP A 3 9.12 5.29 5.57
C TRP A 3 10.14 4.16 5.68
N THR A 4 10.56 3.66 4.54
CA THR A 4 11.54 2.57 4.42
C THR A 4 12.98 3.02 4.70
N ARG A 5 13.24 4.33 4.79
CA ARG A 5 14.60 4.90 4.84
C ARG A 5 15.45 4.58 3.61
N GLU A 6 14.82 4.16 2.52
CA GLU A 6 15.47 3.90 1.24
C GLU A 6 14.87 4.87 0.23
N PRO A 7 15.62 5.82 -0.34
CA PRO A 7 15.08 6.76 -1.31
C PRO A 7 14.74 6.06 -2.62
N ALA A 8 13.62 6.44 -3.25
CA ALA A 8 13.28 6.01 -4.60
C ALA A 8 13.51 7.15 -5.62
N ILE A 9 14.05 6.81 -6.79
CA ILE A 9 14.15 7.74 -7.93
C ILE A 9 13.00 7.44 -8.88
N SER A 10 11.93 8.23 -8.79
CA SER A 10 10.69 8.03 -9.55
C SER A 10 10.91 7.90 -11.05
N SER A 11 11.79 8.71 -11.64
CA SER A 11 12.06 8.68 -13.09
C SER A 11 12.65 7.36 -13.56
N VAL A 12 13.59 6.79 -12.79
CA VAL A 12 14.22 5.49 -13.07
C VAL A 12 13.16 4.39 -13.02
N LEU A 13 12.34 4.37 -11.97
CA LEU A 13 11.33 3.33 -11.80
C LEU A 13 10.23 3.44 -12.87
N ILE A 14 9.77 4.65 -13.19
CA ILE A 14 8.79 4.87 -14.26
C ILE A 14 9.33 4.34 -15.59
N ASN A 15 10.58 4.66 -15.94
CA ASN A 15 11.18 4.19 -17.19
C ASN A 15 11.30 2.66 -17.26
N GLN A 16 11.54 1.99 -16.13
CA GLN A 16 11.59 0.52 -16.07
C GLN A 16 10.21 -0.15 -16.20
N VAL A 17 9.16 0.51 -15.72
CA VAL A 17 7.83 -0.10 -15.57
C VAL A 17 6.89 0.29 -16.71
N LYS A 18 7.09 1.44 -17.35
CA LYS A 18 6.18 2.00 -18.37
C LYS A 18 5.88 1.02 -19.52
N ALA A 19 6.89 0.28 -19.98
CA ALA A 19 6.71 -0.71 -21.05
C ALA A 19 5.88 -1.94 -20.64
N LYS A 20 5.71 -2.19 -19.32
CA LYS A 20 4.92 -3.31 -18.79
C LYS A 20 3.45 -2.95 -18.56
N ILE A 21 3.10 -1.66 -18.67
CA ILE A 21 1.73 -1.20 -18.49
C ILE A 21 0.89 -1.69 -19.68
N SER A 22 -0.07 -2.56 -19.38
CA SER A 22 -1.01 -3.10 -20.36
C SER A 22 -2.39 -2.46 -20.19
N SER A 23 -3.22 -2.53 -21.23
CA SER A 23 -4.62 -2.10 -21.16
C SER A 23 -5.38 -2.83 -20.05
N SER A 24 -5.09 -4.12 -19.84
CA SER A 24 -5.70 -4.91 -18.77
C SER A 24 -5.32 -4.39 -17.38
N PHE A 25 -4.05 -4.01 -17.16
CA PHE A 25 -3.63 -3.39 -15.91
C PHE A 25 -4.36 -2.06 -15.68
N LEU A 26 -4.47 -1.21 -16.71
CA LEU A 26 -5.15 0.08 -16.63
C LEU A 26 -6.64 -0.10 -16.29
N THR A 27 -7.35 -0.99 -16.99
CA THR A 27 -8.76 -1.27 -16.72
C THR A 27 -8.97 -1.78 -15.29
N GLN A 28 -8.20 -2.79 -14.86
CA GLN A 28 -8.35 -3.38 -13.53
C GLN A 28 -8.04 -2.38 -12.41
N THR A 29 -6.99 -1.57 -12.57
CA THR A 29 -6.66 -0.53 -11.56
C THR A 29 -7.73 0.55 -11.50
N GLN A 30 -8.29 0.98 -12.63
CA GLN A 30 -9.38 1.95 -12.66
C GLN A 30 -10.64 1.42 -11.97
N GLU A 31 -11.02 0.17 -12.24
CA GLU A 31 -12.18 -0.49 -11.60
C GLU A 31 -12.03 -0.52 -10.08
N GLU A 32 -10.85 -0.92 -9.58
CA GLU A 32 -10.60 -0.98 -8.14
C GLU A 32 -10.53 0.39 -7.47
N VAL A 33 -10.06 1.44 -8.16
CA VAL A 33 -10.09 2.81 -7.64
C VAL A 33 -11.53 3.31 -7.50
N LEU A 34 -12.37 3.11 -8.51
CA LEU A 34 -13.79 3.50 -8.45
C LEU A 34 -14.56 2.70 -7.38
N ARG A 35 -14.21 1.42 -7.22
CA ARG A 35 -14.77 0.57 -6.18
C ARG A 35 -14.36 1.04 -4.78
N LEU A 36 -13.08 1.36 -4.60
CA LEU A 36 -12.53 1.89 -3.36
C LEU A 36 -13.18 3.22 -2.97
N GLU A 37 -13.33 4.14 -3.93
CA GLU A 37 -13.99 5.44 -3.71
C GLU A 37 -15.40 5.27 -3.15
N LYS A 38 -16.23 4.47 -3.82
CA LYS A 38 -17.60 4.18 -3.38
C LYS A 38 -17.61 3.59 -1.97
N ALA A 39 -16.77 2.58 -1.72
CA ALA A 39 -16.68 1.90 -0.44
C ALA A 39 -16.25 2.83 0.71
N LEU A 40 -15.34 3.77 0.45
CA LEU A 40 -14.95 4.78 1.43
C LEU A 40 -16.11 5.72 1.76
N LEU A 41 -16.90 6.15 0.77
CA LEU A 41 -18.05 7.03 0.99
C LEU A 41 -19.11 6.35 1.86
N VAL A 42 -19.48 5.11 1.54
CA VAL A 42 -20.53 4.37 2.27
C VAL A 42 -20.05 3.66 3.54
N GLY A 43 -18.73 3.60 3.78
CA GLY A 43 -18.16 2.97 4.98
C GLY A 43 -18.02 1.44 4.89
N GLU A 44 -17.94 0.87 3.69
CA GLU A 44 -17.81 -0.57 3.46
C GLU A 44 -16.37 -1.07 3.65
N LYS A 45 -16.01 -1.29 4.92
CA LYS A 45 -14.66 -1.73 5.35
C LYS A 45 -14.07 -2.87 4.50
N GLU A 46 -14.81 -3.96 4.31
CA GLU A 46 -14.26 -5.14 3.63
C GLU A 46 -13.98 -4.87 2.14
N ILE A 47 -14.80 -4.04 1.48
CA ILE A 47 -14.53 -3.64 0.10
C ILE A 47 -13.31 -2.74 0.02
N VAL A 48 -13.15 -1.78 0.96
CA VAL A 48 -11.96 -0.94 1.03
C VAL A 48 -10.69 -1.80 1.13
N LYS A 49 -10.69 -2.82 2.00
CA LYS A 49 -9.56 -3.74 2.17
C LYS A 49 -9.29 -4.55 0.89
N GLN A 50 -10.33 -5.11 0.29
CA GLN A 50 -10.22 -5.92 -0.93
C GLN A 50 -9.66 -5.11 -2.10
N SER A 51 -10.18 -3.90 -2.34
CA SER A 51 -9.72 -3.06 -3.46
C SER A 51 -8.29 -2.59 -3.27
N LEU A 52 -7.89 -2.20 -2.05
CA LEU A 52 -6.50 -1.86 -1.76
C LEU A 52 -5.55 -3.06 -1.95
N GLU A 53 -5.94 -4.26 -1.53
CA GLU A 53 -5.13 -5.47 -1.73
C GLU A 53 -5.03 -5.83 -3.21
N LYS A 54 -6.12 -5.73 -3.97
CA LYS A 54 -6.12 -6.01 -5.40
C LYS A 54 -5.18 -5.06 -6.14
N VAL A 55 -5.24 -3.76 -5.86
CA VAL A 55 -4.29 -2.77 -6.42
C VAL A 55 -2.86 -3.08 -6.00
N SER A 56 -2.63 -3.47 -4.74
CA SER A 56 -1.30 -3.87 -4.27
C SER A 56 -0.75 -5.08 -5.06
N CYS A 57 -1.58 -6.08 -5.31
CA CYS A 57 -1.25 -7.27 -6.10
C CYS A 57 -0.99 -6.94 -7.58
N LEU A 58 -1.81 -6.08 -8.19
CA LEU A 58 -1.60 -5.60 -9.56
C LEU A 58 -0.24 -4.89 -9.70
N LEU A 59 0.13 -4.06 -8.72
CA LEU A 59 1.44 -3.39 -8.70
C LEU A 59 2.60 -4.39 -8.52
N LEU A 60 2.46 -5.39 -7.66
CA LEU A 60 3.46 -6.47 -7.50
C LEU A 60 3.66 -7.26 -8.80
N GLN A 61 2.58 -7.56 -9.50
CA GLN A 61 2.60 -8.28 -10.78
C GLN A 61 3.16 -7.42 -11.91
N LEU A 62 2.90 -6.11 -11.89
CA LEU A 62 3.40 -5.19 -12.91
C LEU A 62 4.94 -5.14 -12.91
N SER A 63 5.57 -5.03 -11.74
CA SER A 63 7.03 -5.11 -11.65
C SER A 63 7.51 -5.44 -10.23
N PRO A 64 8.46 -6.38 -10.07
CA PRO A 64 9.05 -6.68 -8.76
C PRO A 64 9.85 -5.49 -8.19
N ALA A 65 10.23 -4.51 -9.02
CA ALA A 65 10.93 -3.30 -8.60
C ALA A 65 10.06 -2.34 -7.78
N ILE A 66 8.72 -2.42 -7.88
CA ILE A 66 7.81 -1.54 -7.14
C ILE A 66 7.81 -1.86 -5.64
N TYR A 67 8.03 -3.12 -5.27
CA TYR A 67 8.13 -3.56 -3.87
C TYR A 67 9.54 -4.06 -3.62
N ASN A 68 10.42 -3.23 -3.07
CA ASN A 68 11.68 -3.71 -2.48
C ASN A 68 11.38 -4.57 -1.23
N GLU A 69 12.43 -5.11 -0.60
CA GLU A 69 12.27 -5.96 0.57
C GLU A 69 11.55 -5.25 1.73
N LYS A 70 11.88 -3.98 2.01
CA LYS A 70 11.22 -3.22 3.07
C LYS A 70 9.74 -2.93 2.79
N LEU A 71 9.36 -2.61 1.56
CA LEU A 71 7.94 -2.44 1.18
C LEU A 71 7.19 -3.79 1.25
N ARG A 72 7.85 -4.91 0.96
CA ARG A 72 7.26 -6.25 1.19
C ARG A 72 7.08 -6.51 2.69
N ALA A 73 8.06 -6.18 3.53
CA ALA A 73 7.95 -6.30 4.99
C ALA A 73 6.84 -5.40 5.55
N LEU A 74 6.73 -4.17 5.04
CA LEU A 74 5.66 -3.21 5.35
C LEU A 74 4.28 -3.82 5.08
N LYS A 75 4.10 -4.41 3.89
CA LYS A 75 2.87 -5.11 3.50
C LYS A 75 2.61 -6.34 4.37
N ARG A 76 3.62 -7.20 4.57
CA ARG A 76 3.48 -8.42 5.40
C ARG A 76 3.10 -8.10 6.84
N SER A 77 3.51 -6.95 7.36
CA SER A 77 3.20 -6.52 8.73
C SER A 77 1.70 -6.36 8.97
N SER A 78 0.87 -6.13 7.94
CA SER A 78 -0.59 -6.05 8.06
C SER A 78 -1.29 -7.42 8.07
N GLN A 79 -0.58 -8.53 7.83
CA GLN A 79 -1.18 -9.86 7.77
C GLN A 79 -1.77 -10.27 9.13
N GLY A 80 -3.00 -10.79 9.09
CA GLY A 80 -3.75 -11.22 10.28
C GLY A 80 -4.27 -10.06 11.15
N LEU A 81 -4.18 -8.82 10.68
CA LEU A 81 -4.71 -7.64 11.38
C LEU A 81 -5.91 -7.07 10.63
N ASP A 82 -6.78 -6.32 11.32
CA ASP A 82 -7.85 -5.57 10.66
C ASP A 82 -7.32 -4.25 10.07
N CYS A 83 -6.39 -4.40 9.12
CA CYS A 83 -5.77 -3.32 8.37
C CYS A 83 -5.25 -3.81 7.03
N MET A 84 -4.96 -2.86 6.13
CA MET A 84 -4.29 -3.12 4.85
C MET A 84 -3.14 -2.15 4.67
N ALA A 85 -2.04 -2.63 4.09
CA ALA A 85 -0.87 -1.82 3.80
C ALA A 85 -0.38 -2.03 2.36
N LYS A 86 0.10 -0.96 1.71
CA LYS A 86 0.65 -0.99 0.35
C LYS A 86 1.77 0.04 0.16
N SER A 87 2.55 -0.14 -0.91
CA SER A 87 3.47 0.90 -1.41
C SER A 87 2.72 2.20 -1.76
N SER A 88 3.36 3.35 -1.54
CA SER A 88 2.88 4.67 -1.92
C SER A 88 3.76 5.30 -3.00
N GLY A 89 3.14 5.95 -3.99
CA GLY A 89 3.87 6.56 -5.11
C GLY A 89 4.41 5.53 -6.10
N ALA A 90 5.60 5.79 -6.64
CA ALA A 90 6.22 4.92 -7.64
C ALA A 90 6.62 3.55 -7.08
N GLY A 91 7.00 3.48 -5.80
CA GLY A 91 7.58 2.30 -5.16
C GLY A 91 9.09 2.23 -5.25
N GLY A 92 9.67 1.07 -4.94
CA GLY A 92 11.12 0.84 -4.95
C GLY A 92 11.89 1.48 -3.79
N GLY A 93 11.17 2.13 -2.87
CA GLY A 93 11.71 2.88 -1.74
C GLY A 93 10.62 3.77 -1.15
N ASP A 94 11.03 4.89 -0.58
CA ASP A 94 10.20 5.90 0.07
C ASP A 94 9.22 5.28 1.08
N CYS A 95 7.93 5.57 0.94
CA CYS A 95 6.92 5.27 1.93
C CYS A 95 5.94 4.19 1.48
N GLY A 96 5.42 3.45 2.45
CA GLY A 96 4.14 2.77 2.34
C GLY A 96 3.06 3.46 3.17
N ILE A 97 1.82 3.16 2.81
CA ILE A 97 0.63 3.58 3.54
C ILE A 97 -0.07 2.37 4.14
N ALA A 98 -0.80 2.59 5.22
CA ALA A 98 -1.72 1.62 5.76
C ALA A 98 -3.01 2.28 6.23
N LEU A 99 -4.11 1.56 6.08
CA LEU A 99 -5.42 1.90 6.63
C LEU A 99 -5.80 0.81 7.62
N SER A 100 -6.07 1.19 8.87
CA SER A 100 -6.45 0.29 9.95
C SER A 100 -7.83 0.64 10.48
N PHE A 101 -8.60 -0.38 10.80
CA PHE A 101 -9.98 -0.28 11.28
C PHE A 101 -10.15 -0.67 12.75
N ASP A 102 -9.03 -0.99 13.41
CA ASP A 102 -8.99 -1.37 14.81
C ASP A 102 -7.76 -0.73 15.49
N SER A 103 -7.95 -0.26 16.72
CA SER A 103 -6.90 0.42 17.49
C SER A 103 -5.77 -0.54 17.88
N LYS A 104 -6.10 -1.79 18.21
CA LYS A 104 -5.11 -2.83 18.53
C LYS A 104 -4.33 -3.23 17.28
N ALA A 105 -4.99 -3.41 16.13
CA ALA A 105 -4.35 -3.61 14.85
C ALA A 105 -3.39 -2.46 14.50
N SER A 106 -3.78 -1.21 14.73
CA SER A 106 -2.91 -0.05 14.52
C SER A 106 -1.65 -0.09 15.38
N GLN A 107 -1.78 -0.46 16.66
CA GLN A 107 -0.63 -0.56 17.57
C GLN A 107 0.33 -1.67 17.14
N ILE A 108 -0.21 -2.88 16.90
CA ILE A 108 0.58 -4.03 16.46
C ILE A 108 1.28 -3.74 15.14
N LEU A 109 0.62 -3.04 14.20
CA LEU A 109 1.20 -2.67 12.92
C LEU A 109 2.40 -1.74 13.09
N VAL A 110 2.29 -0.73 13.96
CA VAL A 110 3.39 0.20 14.27
C VAL A 110 4.58 -0.53 14.87
N GLU A 111 4.36 -1.43 15.82
CA GLU A 111 5.41 -2.24 16.44
C GLU A 111 6.11 -3.13 15.39
N ARG A 112 5.33 -3.79 14.52
CA ARG A 112 5.87 -4.61 13.42
C ARG A 112 6.68 -3.77 12.42
N TRP A 113 6.24 -2.57 12.08
CA TRP A 113 6.98 -1.66 11.21
C TRP A 113 8.30 -1.23 11.82
N GLN A 114 8.30 -0.82 13.09
CA GLN A 114 9.52 -0.44 13.80
C GLN A 114 10.52 -1.60 13.87
N ALA A 115 10.05 -2.81 14.18
CA ALA A 115 10.89 -4.02 14.17
C ALA A 115 11.45 -4.35 12.78
N ALA A 116 10.74 -4.00 11.71
CA ALA A 116 11.18 -4.15 10.33
C ALA A 116 12.05 -2.97 9.83
N GLY A 117 12.42 -2.03 10.71
CA GLY A 117 13.22 -0.85 10.35
C GLY A 117 12.47 0.17 9.48
N ILE A 118 11.15 0.20 9.58
CA ILE A 118 10.25 1.16 8.92
C ILE A 118 9.87 2.23 9.93
N GLU A 119 10.15 3.48 9.60
CA GLU A 119 9.89 4.63 10.46
C GLU A 119 8.47 5.16 10.26
N VAL A 120 7.70 5.32 11.33
CA VAL A 120 6.37 5.94 11.24
C VAL A 120 6.54 7.45 11.14
N LEU A 121 6.33 8.00 9.94
CA LEU A 121 6.42 9.45 9.71
C LEU A 121 5.16 10.21 10.08
N TYR A 122 4.00 9.58 9.90
CA TYR A 122 2.71 10.23 10.09
C TYR A 122 1.64 9.21 10.43
N LYS A 123 0.77 9.57 11.37
CA LYS A 123 -0.39 8.77 11.78
C LYS A 123 -1.54 9.73 12.05
N GLU A 124 -2.69 9.42 11.47
CA GLU A 124 -3.92 10.18 11.64
C GLU A 124 -5.05 9.23 11.98
N ARG A 125 -6.01 9.72 12.77
CA ARG A 125 -7.24 9.02 13.08
C ARG A 125 -8.38 9.82 12.47
N TRP A 126 -9.23 9.14 11.70
CA TRP A 126 -10.45 9.73 11.18
C TRP A 126 -11.58 9.42 12.13
N ASP A 127 -12.05 10.44 12.85
CA ASP A 127 -13.27 10.34 13.64
C ASP A 127 -14.45 10.62 12.70
N ARG A 128 -15.34 9.63 12.54
CA ARG A 128 -16.69 9.83 12.02
C ARG A 128 -17.66 9.81 13.19
#